data_AF-A0A423PET6-F1
#
_entry.id   AF-A0A423PET6-F1
#
_cell.length_a   1.000
_cell.length_b   1.000
_cell.length_c   1.000
_cell.angle_alpha   90.00
_cell.angle_beta   90.00
_cell.angle_gamma   90.00
#
_symmetry.space_group_name_H-M   'P 1'
#
loop_
_entity.id
_entity.type
_entity.pdbx_description
1 polymer ?
#
loop_
_entity_poly.entity_id
_entity_poly.type
_entity_poly.pdbx_seq_one_letter_code
_entity_poly.pdbx_strand_id
1 'polypeptide(L)'
;MAIETSKLTIRLPVEDVKFVKRYAKANGLSVTEVIDRYLRRMRLLDSEARPTALDEITGLLPPDMDVDAEMHERRLTKHSR
;
A
#
# COMPACT_ATOMS: atom_id res chain seq x y z
N MET A 1 22.96 7.63 2.07
CA MET A 1 23.43 6.24 1.90
C MET A 1 23.04 5.81 0.49
N ALA A 2 23.97 5.23 -0.28
CA ALA A 2 23.64 4.74 -1.62
C ALA A 2 22.68 3.55 -1.49
N ILE A 3 21.62 3.53 -2.30
CA ILE A 3 20.67 2.42 -2.31
C ILE A 3 21.34 1.26 -3.04
N GLU A 4 21.47 0.12 -2.37
CA GLU A 4 21.94 -1.11 -3.01
C GLU A 4 20.94 -1.55 -4.09
N THR A 5 21.43 -1.79 -5.30
CA THR A 5 20.60 -2.23 -6.43
C THR A 5 21.11 -3.55 -6.96
N SER A 6 20.18 -4.39 -7.45
CA SER A 6 20.48 -5.70 -8.04
C SER A 6 19.80 -5.81 -9.40
N LYS A 7 20.45 -6.51 -10.35
CA LYS A 7 19.91 -6.69 -11.70
C LYS A 7 18.90 -7.84 -11.70
N LEU A 8 17.65 -7.52 -12.05
CA LEU A 8 16.60 -8.50 -12.30
C LEU A 8 16.40 -8.71 -13.81
N THR A 9 16.44 -9.96 -14.26
CA THR A 9 16.13 -10.33 -15.65
C THR A 9 14.91 -11.24 -15.67
N ILE A 10 13.85 -10.81 -16.34
CA ILE A 10 12.60 -11.56 -16.46
C ILE A 10 12.24 -11.78 -17.93
N ARG A 11 11.60 -12.91 -18.23
CA ARG A 11 10.98 -13.16 -19.53
C ARG A 11 9.53 -12.69 -19.46
N LEU A 12 9.14 -11.86 -20.44
CA LEU A 12 7.78 -11.38 -20.60
C LEU A 12 7.33 -11.62 -22.05
N PRO A 13 6.02 -11.75 -22.30
CA PRO A 13 5.49 -11.71 -23.66
C PRO A 13 5.98 -10.48 -24.42
N VAL A 14 6.29 -10.67 -25.71
CA VAL A 14 6.83 -9.58 -26.56
C VAL A 14 5.86 -8.39 -26.61
N GLU A 15 4.56 -8.64 -26.56
CA GLU A 15 3.53 -7.61 -26.58
C GLU A 15 3.55 -6.75 -25.31
N ASP A 16 3.74 -7.35 -24.13
CA ASP A 16 3.85 -6.63 -22.86
C ASP A 16 5.10 -5.75 -22.81
N VAL A 17 6.22 -6.25 -23.35
CA VAL A 17 7.46 -5.46 -23.45
C VAL A 17 7.26 -4.25 -24.38
N LYS A 18 6.55 -4.43 -25.50
CA LYS A 18 6.21 -3.32 -26.41
C LYS A 18 5.25 -2.34 -25.74
N PHE A 19 4.27 -2.84 -25.01
CA PHE A 19 3.31 -2.04 -24.27
C PHE A 19 4.00 -1.16 -23.23
N VAL A 20 4.80 -1.74 -22.32
CA VAL A 20 5.44 -0.98 -21.24
C VAL A 20 6.38 0.10 -21.77
N LYS A 21 7.09 -0.18 -22.88
CA LYS A 21 7.94 0.82 -23.56
C LYS A 21 7.14 1.99 -24.11
N ARG A 22 6.00 1.71 -24.77
CA ARG A 22 5.10 2.76 -25.28
C ARG A 22 4.49 3.57 -24.14
N TYR A 23 4.02 2.89 -23.09
CA TYR A 23 3.46 3.53 -21.91
C TYR A 23 4.46 4.45 -21.22
N ALA A 24 5.68 3.96 -20.98
CA ALA A 24 6.75 4.75 -20.37
C ALA A 24 7.04 6.01 -21.21
N LYS A 25 7.21 5.86 -22.53
CA LYS A 25 7.45 6.99 -23.45
C LYS A 25 6.31 8.01 -23.43
N ALA A 26 5.05 7.56 -23.47
CA ALA A 26 3.89 8.44 -23.49
C ALA A 26 3.75 9.27 -22.19
N ASN A 27 4.24 8.74 -21.07
CA ASN A 27 4.17 9.39 -19.76
C ASN A 27 5.48 10.09 -19.36
N GLY A 28 6.49 10.15 -20.24
CA GLY A 28 7.80 10.75 -19.91
C GLY A 28 8.59 9.98 -18.85
N LEU A 29 8.33 8.68 -18.69
CA LEU A 29 8.95 7.81 -17.70
C LEU A 29 9.92 6.82 -18.35
N SER A 30 10.81 6.25 -17.53
CA SER A 30 11.59 5.06 -17.92
C SER A 30 10.82 3.77 -17.58
N VAL A 31 11.14 2.67 -18.28
CA VAL A 31 10.55 1.35 -17.95
C VAL A 31 10.89 0.95 -16.52
N THR A 32 12.12 1.23 -16.08
CA THR A 32 12.57 0.99 -14.69
C THR A 32 11.68 1.72 -13.70
N GLU A 33 11.32 2.97 -13.97
CA GLU A 33 10.50 3.77 -13.06
C GLU A 33 9.03 3.34 -13.03
N VAL A 34 8.50 2.88 -14.17
CA VAL A 34 7.17 2.24 -14.22
C VAL A 34 7.16 1.00 -13.31
N ILE A 35 8.20 0.17 -13.40
CA ILE A 35 8.33 -1.04 -12.57
C ILE A 35 8.55 -0.67 -11.09
N ASP A 36 9.42 0.30 -10.78
CA ASP A 36 9.70 0.72 -9.40
C ASP A 36 8.44 1.23 -8.70
N ARG A 37 7.63 2.06 -9.37
CA ARG A 37 6.34 2.53 -8.83
C ARG A 37 5.38 1.38 -8.55
N TYR A 38 5.32 0.40 -9.44
CA TYR A 38 4.48 -0.77 -9.24
C TYR A 38 4.96 -1.63 -8.06
N LEU A 39 6.28 -1.85 -7.94
CA LEU A 39 6.88 -2.57 -6.81
C LEU A 39 6.63 -1.86 -5.47
N ARG A 40 6.76 -0.53 -5.43
CA ARG A 40 6.42 0.27 -4.24
C ARG A 40 4.95 0.12 -3.86
N ARG A 41 4.05 0.18 -4.84
CA ARG A 41 2.62 -0.02 -4.59
C ARG A 41 2.33 -1.42 -4.05
N MET A 42 2.95 -2.46 -4.62
CA MET A 42 2.80 -3.83 -4.10
C MET A 42 3.31 -3.95 -2.66
N ARG A 43 4.45 -3.34 -2.32
CA ARG A 43 4.96 -3.32 -0.94
C ARG A 43 4.01 -2.61 0.03
N LEU A 44 3.38 -1.51 -0.40
CA LEU A 44 2.40 -0.81 0.42
C LEU A 44 1.16 -1.66 0.67
N LEU A 45 0.69 -2.40 -0.33
CA LEU A 45 -0.43 -3.32 -0.20
C LEU A 45 -0.05 -4.56 0.63
N ASP A 46 1.18 -5.05 0.49
CA ASP A 46 1.71 -6.15 1.31
C ASP A 46 1.91 -5.72 2.77
N SER A 47 2.15 -4.42 3.02
CA SER A 47 2.20 -3.84 4.36
C SER A 47 0.82 -3.68 5.02
N GLU A 48 -0.28 -3.99 4.32
CA GLU A 48 -1.57 -4.28 4.97
C GLU A 48 -1.62 -5.68 5.61
N ALA A 49 -0.56 -6.49 5.48
CA ALA A 49 -0.25 -7.48 6.50
C ALA A 49 0.02 -6.72 7.80
N ARG A 50 -1.04 -6.64 8.63
CA ARG A 50 -1.14 -5.92 9.89
C ARG A 50 0.24 -5.72 10.54
N PRO A 51 0.72 -4.47 10.72
CA PRO A 51 1.94 -4.20 11.47
C PRO A 51 1.93 -5.02 12.76
N THR A 52 2.98 -5.78 13.05
CA THR A 52 3.06 -6.60 14.26
C THR A 52 2.83 -5.77 15.53
N ALA A 53 3.18 -4.48 15.49
CA ALA A 53 2.90 -3.50 16.55
C ALA A 53 1.38 -3.28 16.82
N LEU A 54 0.50 -3.53 15.84
CA LEU A 54 -0.94 -3.51 16.07
C LEU A 54 -1.43 -4.77 16.77
N ASP A 55 -0.78 -5.94 16.58
CA ASP A 55 -1.11 -7.14 17.37
C ASP A 55 -0.77 -6.91 18.86
N GLU A 56 0.27 -6.14 19.19
CA GLU A 56 0.60 -5.76 20.57
C GLU A 56 -0.44 -4.84 21.24
N ILE A 57 -1.23 -4.12 20.43
CA ILE A 57 -2.25 -3.16 20.88
C ILE A 57 -3.67 -3.75 20.73
N THR A 58 -3.83 -4.86 20.01
CA THR A 58 -5.12 -5.55 19.88
C THR A 58 -5.56 -6.12 21.23
N GLY A 59 -6.83 -5.93 21.59
CA GLY A 59 -7.39 -6.34 22.89
C GLY A 59 -7.63 -5.19 23.89
N LEU A 60 -7.32 -3.94 23.52
CA LEU A 60 -7.69 -2.76 24.33
C LEU A 60 -9.21 -2.51 24.41
N LEU A 61 -9.95 -2.97 23.40
CA LEU A 61 -11.41 -2.84 23.38
C LEU A 61 -12.05 -4.19 23.74
N PRO A 62 -13.11 -4.18 24.59
CA PRO A 62 -13.88 -5.38 24.88
C PRO A 62 -14.41 -6.02 23.59
N PRO A 63 -14.35 -7.37 23.47
CA PRO A 63 -14.74 -8.08 22.25
C PRO A 63 -16.25 -8.01 21.96
N ASP A 64 -17.05 -7.67 22.96
CA ASP A 64 -18.50 -7.50 22.94
C ASP A 64 -18.93 -6.04 22.77
N MET A 65 -17.98 -5.11 22.60
CA MET A 65 -18.27 -3.71 22.39
C MET A 65 -18.91 -3.48 21.02
N ASP A 66 -20.11 -2.92 21.02
CA ASP A 66 -20.75 -2.39 19.81
C ASP A 66 -20.02 -1.10 19.39
N VAL A 67 -19.12 -1.25 18.43
CA VAL A 67 -18.24 -0.18 17.95
C VAL A 67 -19.05 0.96 17.33
N ASP A 68 -20.15 0.65 16.65
CA ASP A 68 -20.96 1.65 15.95
C ASP A 68 -21.76 2.50 16.95
N ALA A 69 -22.31 1.88 17.99
CA ALA A 69 -23.00 2.59 19.07
C ALA A 69 -22.05 3.52 19.85
N GLU A 70 -20.88 3.04 20.27
CA GLU A 70 -19.89 3.85 21.01
C GLU A 70 -19.38 5.02 20.14
N MET A 71 -19.13 4.79 18.85
CA MET A 71 -18.75 5.85 17.92
C MET A 71 -19.84 6.91 17.77
N HIS A 72 -21.10 6.51 17.73
CA HIS A 72 -22.22 7.42 17.60
C HIS A 72 -22.34 8.34 18.82
N GLU A 73 -22.30 7.78 20.03
CA GLU A 73 -22.34 8.56 21.28
C GLU A 73 -21.14 9.49 21.42
N ARG A 74 -19.94 9.04 21.06
CA ARG A 74 -18.72 9.86 21.06
C ARG A 74 -18.81 11.04 20.09
N ARG A 75 -19.44 10.87 18.92
CA ARG A 75 -19.65 11.98 17.97
C ARG A 75 -20.64 12.99 18.50
N LEU A 76 -21.73 12.53 19.13
CA LEU A 76 -22.74 13.41 19.72
C LEU A 76 -22.16 14.25 20.86
N THR A 77 -21.39 13.63 21.75
CA THR A 77 -20.73 14.31 22.88
C THR A 77 -19.56 15.21 22.46
N LYS A 78 -18.85 14.87 21.36
CA LYS A 78 -17.78 15.71 20.80
C LYS A 78 -18.30 16.99 20.15
N HIS A 79 -19.51 16.98 19.59
CA HIS A 79 -20.14 18.14 18.97
C HIS A 79 -21.06 18.93 19.93
N SER A 80 -21.21 18.48 21.18
CA SER A 80 -22.03 19.17 22.19
C SER A 80 -21.25 20.17 23.05
N ARG A 81 -20.14 20.74 22.55
CA ARG A 81 -19.44 21.85 23.20
C ARG A 81 -18.93 22.88 22.20
#